data_AF-A0A8B0SKE5-F1
#
_entry.id   AF-A0A8B0SKE5-F1
#
_cell.length_a   1.000
_cell.length_b   1.000
_cell.length_c   1.000
_cell.angle_alpha   90.00
_cell.angle_beta   90.00
_cell.angle_gamma   90.00
#
_symmetry.space_group_name_H-M   'P 1'
#
loop_
_entity.id
_entity.type
_entity.pdbx_description
1 polymer ?
#
loop_
_entity_poly.entity_id
_entity_poly.type
_entity_poly.pdbx_seq_one_letter_code
_entity_poly.pdbx_strand_id
1 'polypeptide(L)'
;MSKKPSTGSFDIILDMEHIGSRDNLCLSFGAGLFRKLGWGSGDWLSFDTSETGKIAFKQVDEPSETTFNIRKLKLQSGFYKVCFYSPLYVFPKAVELSKEKALFNATTWTLTLLIPDEYRFVEPVIIEPIKRCLTIDDIAAAFSKL
;
A
#
# COMPACT_ATOMS: atom_id res chain seq x y z
N MET A 1 9.83 -9.82 -31.21
CA MET A 1 8.43 -10.05 -30.79
C MET A 1 8.00 -8.87 -29.93
N SER A 2 7.11 -8.03 -30.44
CA SER A 2 6.59 -6.86 -29.72
C SER A 2 5.41 -7.30 -28.86
N LYS A 3 5.58 -7.30 -27.53
CA LYS A 3 4.50 -7.64 -26.59
C LYS A 3 3.51 -6.47 -26.54
N LYS A 4 2.37 -6.61 -27.23
CA LYS A 4 1.24 -5.68 -27.08
C LYS A 4 0.63 -5.84 -25.67
N PRO A 5 0.36 -4.74 -24.94
CA PRO A 5 -0.39 -4.79 -23.69
C PRO A 5 -1.83 -5.28 -23.94
N SER A 6 -2.33 -6.19 -23.10
CA SER A 6 -3.72 -6.66 -23.16
C SER A 6 -4.67 -5.72 -22.41
N THR A 7 -5.89 -5.57 -22.92
CA THR A 7 -6.97 -4.70 -22.40
C THR A 7 -7.77 -5.37 -21.27
N GLY A 8 -7.13 -5.78 -20.19
CA GLY A 8 -7.82 -6.06 -18.91
C GLY A 8 -7.91 -4.80 -18.06
N SER A 9 -9.01 -4.57 -17.32
CA SER A 9 -9.12 -3.44 -16.40
C SER A 9 -7.95 -3.47 -15.40
N PHE A 10 -7.43 -2.29 -15.11
CA PHE A 10 -6.17 -2.11 -14.38
C PHE A 10 -6.42 -1.63 -12.96
N ASP A 11 -7.57 -1.97 -12.37
CA ASP A 11 -8.11 -1.20 -11.25
C ASP A 11 -7.19 -1.32 -10.02
N ILE A 12 -6.48 -0.23 -9.75
CA ILE A 12 -5.76 -0.02 -8.49
C ILE A 12 -6.69 0.82 -7.65
N ILE A 13 -7.21 0.24 -6.59
CA ILE A 13 -8.18 0.89 -5.72
C ILE A 13 -7.49 1.24 -4.40
N LEU A 14 -7.65 2.48 -3.97
CA LEU A 14 -7.23 2.96 -2.67
C LEU A 14 -8.46 3.17 -1.80
N ASP A 15 -8.56 2.47 -0.68
CA ASP A 15 -9.69 2.51 0.25
C ASP A 15 -9.24 2.64 1.72
N MET A 16 -10.18 2.92 2.61
CA MET A 16 -9.93 2.98 4.05
C MET A 16 -10.55 1.76 4.73
N GLU A 17 -9.74 0.96 5.42
CA GLU A 17 -10.20 -0.09 6.30
C GLU A 17 -10.09 0.34 7.76
N HIS A 18 -11.22 0.23 8.46
CA HIS A 18 -11.34 0.54 9.88
C HIS A 18 -11.16 -0.76 10.66
N ILE A 19 -10.01 -0.93 11.31
CA ILE A 19 -9.69 -2.12 12.11
C ILE A 19 -9.56 -1.68 13.56
N GLY A 20 -10.59 -1.97 14.35
CA GLY A 20 -10.68 -1.50 15.73
C GLY A 20 -10.82 0.02 15.79
N SER A 21 -9.87 0.69 16.43
CA SER A 21 -9.83 2.16 16.54
C SER A 21 -8.83 2.81 15.59
N ARG A 22 -8.36 2.08 14.56
CA ARG A 22 -7.35 2.55 13.62
C ARG A 22 -7.87 2.51 12.20
N ASP A 23 -7.61 3.60 11.50
CA ASP A 23 -7.89 3.72 10.08
C ASP A 23 -6.63 3.38 9.29
N ASN A 24 -6.75 2.39 8.41
CA ASN A 24 -5.66 1.95 7.56
C ASN A 24 -6.00 2.29 6.12
N LEU A 25 -5.00 2.84 5.44
CA LEU A 25 -5.05 3.05 4.01
C LEU A 25 -4.70 1.72 3.32
N CYS A 26 -5.59 1.24 2.47
CA CYS A 26 -5.46 -0.05 1.83
C CYS A 26 -5.43 0.11 0.31
N LEU A 27 -4.44 -0.49 -0.32
CA LEU A 27 -4.26 -0.50 -1.76
C LEU A 27 -4.57 -1.89 -2.29
N SER A 28 -5.57 -1.99 -3.15
CA SER A 28 -6.11 -3.21 -3.72
C SER A 28 -5.83 -3.28 -5.22
N PHE A 29 -5.22 -4.36 -5.70
CA PHE A 29 -4.89 -4.51 -7.12
C PHE A 29 -4.70 -5.98 -7.52
N GLY A 30 -4.96 -6.29 -8.80
CA GLY A 30 -4.69 -7.61 -9.38
C GLY A 30 -3.27 -7.75 -9.92
N ALA A 31 -2.69 -8.96 -9.83
CA ALA A 31 -1.35 -9.28 -10.37
C ALA A 31 -1.22 -9.03 -11.89
N GLY A 32 -2.34 -8.97 -12.62
CA GLY A 32 -2.37 -8.68 -14.06
C GLY A 32 -1.81 -7.30 -14.41
N LEU A 33 -1.87 -6.33 -13.49
CA LEU A 33 -1.26 -5.00 -13.64
C LEU A 33 0.25 -5.11 -13.83
N PHE A 34 0.91 -5.79 -12.91
CA PHE A 34 2.37 -5.86 -12.85
C PHE A 34 2.96 -6.62 -14.04
N ARG A 35 2.26 -7.65 -14.54
CA ARG A 35 2.63 -8.32 -15.79
C ARG A 35 2.68 -7.37 -16.99
N LYS A 36 1.79 -6.38 -17.04
CA LYS A 36 1.75 -5.39 -18.13
C LYS A 36 2.86 -4.34 -17.99
N LEU A 37 3.33 -4.10 -16.76
CA LEU A 37 4.50 -3.28 -16.46
C LEU A 37 5.82 -4.05 -16.55
N GLY A 38 5.80 -5.31 -17.02
CA GLY A 38 6.99 -6.14 -17.20
C GLY A 38 7.45 -6.90 -15.96
N TRP A 39 6.75 -6.80 -14.83
CA TRP A 39 7.03 -7.55 -13.62
C TRP A 39 6.33 -8.92 -13.61
N GLY A 40 7.06 -9.94 -13.19
CA GLY A 40 6.64 -11.34 -13.16
C GLY A 40 6.35 -11.88 -11.76
N SER A 41 5.86 -13.11 -11.72
CA SER A 41 5.79 -13.88 -10.47
C SER A 41 7.20 -14.18 -9.99
N GLY A 42 7.48 -13.97 -8.71
CA GLY A 42 8.80 -14.11 -8.10
C GLY A 42 9.52 -12.78 -7.91
N ASP A 43 9.15 -11.73 -8.65
CA ASP A 43 9.75 -10.40 -8.50
C ASP A 43 9.40 -9.80 -7.15
N TRP A 44 10.37 -9.07 -6.58
CA TRP A 44 10.17 -8.32 -5.36
C TRP A 44 9.93 -6.86 -5.68
N LEU A 45 8.85 -6.30 -5.15
CA LEU A 45 8.56 -4.87 -5.24
C LEU A 45 8.77 -4.22 -3.88
N SER A 46 9.48 -3.09 -3.85
CA SER A 46 9.45 -2.18 -2.71
C SER A 46 8.30 -1.20 -2.86
N PHE A 47 7.61 -0.97 -1.75
CA PHE A 47 6.53 0.00 -1.60
C PHE A 47 7.03 1.19 -0.78
N ASP A 48 7.04 2.37 -1.40
CA ASP A 48 7.50 3.63 -0.78
C ASP A 48 6.34 4.63 -0.67
N THR A 49 6.12 5.13 0.54
CA THR A 49 5.10 6.13 0.90
C THR A 49 5.71 7.30 1.67
N SER A 50 7.03 7.50 1.55
CA SER A 50 7.76 8.58 2.23
C SER A 50 7.37 9.96 1.71
N GLU A 51 7.07 10.08 0.42
CA GLU A 51 6.60 11.32 -0.18
C GLU A 51 5.08 11.47 0.00
N THR A 52 4.68 12.56 0.66
CA THR A 52 3.26 12.86 0.85
C THR A 52 2.56 13.01 -0.50
N GLY A 53 1.49 12.25 -0.67
CA GLY A 53 0.63 12.31 -1.84
C GLY A 53 1.00 11.29 -2.91
N LYS A 54 2.05 10.49 -2.67
CA LYS A 54 2.53 9.53 -3.64
C LYS A 54 2.74 8.17 -3.01
N ILE A 55 2.48 7.15 -3.83
CA ILE A 55 2.81 5.77 -3.53
C ILE A 55 3.66 5.28 -4.70
N ALA A 56 4.89 4.85 -4.43
CA ALA A 56 5.80 4.37 -5.46
C ALA A 56 6.09 2.87 -5.31
N PHE A 57 6.04 2.17 -6.44
CA PHE A 57 6.45 0.78 -6.58
C PHE A 57 7.68 0.71 -7.46
N LYS A 58 8.68 -0.02 -6.98
CA LYS A 58 9.91 -0.29 -7.73
C LYS A 58 10.32 -1.73 -7.53
N GLN A 59 10.82 -2.36 -8.58
CA GLN A 59 11.43 -3.67 -8.45
C GLN A 59 12.75 -3.56 -7.68
N VAL A 60 12.94 -4.49 -6.77
CA VAL A 60 14.15 -4.64 -5.95
C VAL A 60 14.61 -6.08 -5.99
N ASP A 61 15.87 -6.30 -5.65
CA ASP A 61 16.37 -7.64 -5.44
C ASP A 61 15.72 -8.29 -4.20
N GLU A 62 15.75 -9.62 -4.17
CA GLU A 62 15.26 -10.37 -3.02
C GLU A 62 15.96 -9.90 -1.74
N PRO A 63 15.20 -9.45 -0.71
CA PRO A 63 15.79 -9.04 0.55
C PRO A 63 16.54 -10.20 1.20
N SER A 64 17.81 -9.98 1.55
CA SER A 64 18.52 -10.84 2.50
C SER A 64 17.92 -10.73 3.91
N GLU A 65 17.37 -9.57 4.26
CA GLU A 65 16.70 -9.25 5.53
C GLU A 65 15.53 -8.27 5.32
N THR A 66 14.46 -8.42 6.11
CA THR A 66 13.30 -7.53 6.13
C THR A 66 13.61 -6.27 6.95
N THR A 67 14.15 -5.25 6.29
CA THR A 67 14.34 -3.92 6.89
C THR A 67 12.97 -3.26 7.13
N PHE A 68 12.71 -2.83 8.37
CA PHE A 68 11.38 -2.42 8.87
C PHE A 68 10.69 -1.29 8.07
N ASN A 69 11.46 -0.40 7.44
CA ASN A 69 10.92 0.82 6.80
C ASN A 69 10.57 0.66 5.32
N ILE A 70 10.98 -0.43 4.67
CA ILE A 70 10.64 -0.72 3.27
C ILE A 70 9.71 -1.92 3.26
N ARG A 71 8.43 -1.67 2.98
CA ARG A 71 7.48 -2.76 2.80
C ARG A 71 7.77 -3.43 1.46
N LYS A 72 8.26 -4.67 1.51
CA LYS A 72 8.58 -5.47 0.32
C LYS A 72 7.48 -6.48 0.08
N LEU A 73 7.08 -6.65 -1.19
CA LEU A 73 6.04 -7.57 -1.62
C LEU A 73 6.62 -8.50 -2.68
N LYS A 74 6.60 -9.81 -2.43
CA LYS A 74 6.92 -10.81 -3.45
C LYS A 74 5.69 -11.06 -4.32
N LEU A 75 5.84 -10.88 -5.62
CA LEU A 75 4.74 -11.08 -6.55
C LEU A 75 4.45 -12.58 -6.75
N GLN A 76 3.23 -12.98 -6.48
CA GLN A 76 2.57 -14.20 -6.85
C GLN A 76 1.40 -13.96 -7.82
N SER A 77 0.85 -15.01 -8.40
CA SER A 77 -0.42 -14.93 -9.12
C SER A 77 -1.56 -14.68 -8.13
N GLY A 78 -2.35 -13.62 -8.34
CA GLY A 78 -3.56 -13.40 -7.53
C GLY A 78 -3.96 -11.94 -7.41
N PHE A 79 -4.65 -11.66 -6.31
CA PHE A 79 -5.07 -10.33 -5.88
C PHE A 79 -4.27 -9.92 -4.65
N TYR A 80 -3.98 -8.63 -4.54
CA TYR A 80 -3.27 -8.05 -3.41
C TYR A 80 -4.11 -7.02 -2.74
N LYS A 81 -3.99 -6.98 -1.41
CA LYS A 81 -4.41 -5.89 -0.56
C LYS A 81 -3.25 -5.50 0.35
N VAL A 82 -2.70 -4.31 0.16
CA VAL A 82 -1.59 -3.78 0.95
C VAL A 82 -2.13 -2.68 1.83
N CYS A 83 -2.23 -2.93 3.14
CA CYS A 83 -2.72 -1.98 4.12
C CYS A 83 -1.58 -1.37 4.94
N PHE A 84 -1.62 -0.06 5.12
CA PHE A 84 -0.65 0.69 5.90
C PHE A 84 -1.35 1.83 6.64
N TYR A 85 -0.86 2.12 7.84
CA TYR A 85 -1.37 3.24 8.62
C TYR A 85 -0.89 4.56 8.00
N SER A 86 -1.81 5.49 7.80
CA SER A 86 -1.48 6.87 7.48
C SER A 86 -2.52 7.81 8.10
N PRO A 87 -2.13 8.71 9.02
CA PRO A 87 -3.03 9.71 9.58
C PRO A 87 -3.32 10.87 8.61
N LEU A 88 -2.64 10.91 7.46
CA LEU A 88 -2.67 12.04 6.53
C LEU A 88 -3.83 11.98 5.52
N TYR A 89 -4.53 10.87 5.42
CA TYR A 89 -5.56 10.66 4.41
C TYR A 89 -6.86 10.20 5.02
N VAL A 90 -7.95 10.72 4.46
CA VAL A 90 -9.31 10.25 4.75
C VAL A 90 -10.04 10.12 3.42
N PHE A 91 -10.61 8.94 3.18
CA PHE A 91 -11.35 8.65 1.97
C PHE A 91 -12.80 8.33 2.33
N PRO A 92 -13.78 9.17 1.89
CA PRO A 92 -15.20 8.88 2.13
C PRO A 92 -15.72 7.70 1.29
N LYS A 93 -14.97 7.31 0.25
CA LYS A 93 -15.22 6.16 -0.62
C LYS A 93 -13.91 5.70 -1.24
N ALA A 94 -13.88 4.46 -1.71
CA ALA A 94 -12.76 3.92 -2.47
C ALA A 94 -12.47 4.77 -3.74
N VAL A 95 -11.18 4.96 -4.03
CA VAL A 95 -10.70 5.77 -5.15
C VAL A 95 -9.90 4.90 -6.11
N GLU A 96 -10.25 4.94 -7.39
CA GLU A 96 -9.45 4.31 -8.44
C GLU A 96 -8.24 5.21 -8.79
N LEU A 97 -7.03 4.65 -8.66
CA LEU A 97 -5.73 5.28 -8.94
C LEU A 97 -5.11 4.87 -10.29
N SER A 98 -5.64 3.84 -10.94
CA SER A 98 -5.06 3.22 -12.15
C SER A 98 -5.16 4.01 -13.45
N LYS A 99 -5.95 5.08 -13.48
CA LYS A 99 -6.15 5.92 -14.67
C LYS A 99 -5.19 7.11 -14.64
N GLU A 100 -5.72 8.33 -14.67
CA GLU A 100 -5.00 9.61 -14.71
C GLU A 100 -4.07 9.85 -13.50
N LYS A 101 -4.09 8.95 -12.52
CA LYS A 101 -3.34 9.02 -11.26
C LYS A 101 -2.18 8.04 -11.20
N ALA A 102 -1.93 7.26 -12.25
CA ALA A 102 -0.79 6.35 -12.34
C ALA A 102 0.22 6.85 -13.37
N LEU A 103 1.48 6.95 -12.96
CA LEU A 103 2.61 7.33 -13.81
C LEU A 103 3.65 6.21 -13.79
N PHE A 104 4.04 5.73 -14.95
CA PHE A 104 5.10 4.72 -15.06
C PHE A 104 6.34 5.32 -15.73
N ASN A 105 7.45 5.37 -14.98
CA ASN A 105 8.74 5.79 -15.50
C ASN A 105 9.48 4.56 -16.04
N ALA A 106 9.61 4.46 -17.36
CA ALA A 106 10.30 3.34 -18.02
C ALA A 106 11.83 3.38 -17.87
N THR A 107 12.42 4.52 -17.52
CA THR A 107 13.88 4.64 -17.29
C THR A 107 14.26 4.07 -15.93
N THR A 108 13.50 4.42 -14.88
CA THR A 108 13.74 3.92 -13.51
C THR A 108 12.92 2.69 -13.16
N TRP A 109 12.08 2.26 -14.10
CA TRP A 109 11.12 1.16 -13.97
C TRP A 109 10.28 1.29 -12.69
N THR A 110 9.71 2.47 -12.48
CA THR A 110 8.97 2.86 -11.26
C THR A 110 7.54 3.21 -11.59
N LEU A 111 6.59 2.61 -10.87
CA LEU A 111 5.17 2.98 -10.93
C LEU A 111 4.86 3.92 -9.77
N THR A 112 4.41 5.13 -10.06
CA THR A 112 3.99 6.13 -9.07
C THR A 112 2.49 6.33 -9.17
N LEU A 113 1.81 6.20 -8.04
CA LEU A 113 0.39 6.50 -7.89
C LEU A 113 0.24 7.82 -7.15
N LEU A 114 -0.55 8.73 -7.71
CA LEU A 114 -0.84 10.04 -7.16
C LEU A 114 -2.15 9.98 -6.37
N ILE A 115 -2.07 10.32 -5.09
CA ILE A 115 -3.24 10.49 -4.24
C ILE A 115 -3.76 11.91 -4.45
N PRO A 116 -5.00 12.09 -4.94
CA PRO A 116 -5.55 13.41 -5.18
C PRO A 116 -5.61 14.27 -3.91
N ASP A 117 -5.40 15.57 -4.08
CA ASP A 117 -5.26 16.50 -2.96
C ASP A 117 -6.55 16.63 -2.14
N GLU A 118 -7.72 16.42 -2.76
CA GLU A 118 -9.02 16.48 -2.07
C GLU A 118 -9.23 15.37 -1.02
N TYR A 119 -8.39 14.32 -1.02
CA TYR A 119 -8.41 13.25 -0.01
C TYR A 119 -7.31 13.39 1.04
N ARG A 120 -6.52 14.46 0.98
CA ARG A 120 -5.51 14.79 1.99
C ARG A 120 -6.18 15.55 3.12
N PHE A 121 -5.94 15.11 4.34
CA PHE A 121 -6.49 15.78 5.52
C PHE A 121 -5.72 17.08 5.77
N VAL A 122 -6.43 18.20 5.78
CA VAL A 122 -5.96 19.47 6.31
C VAL A 122 -6.29 19.45 7.81
N GLU A 123 -5.23 19.45 8.63
CA GLU A 123 -5.20 19.51 10.11
C GLU A 123 -5.66 18.25 10.89
N PRO A 124 -4.77 17.57 11.64
CA PRO A 124 -5.15 16.41 12.41
C PRO A 124 -6.10 16.82 13.54
N VAL A 125 -7.29 16.20 13.60
CA VAL A 125 -8.01 16.10 14.88
C VAL A 125 -7.14 15.21 15.76
N ILE A 126 -6.40 15.81 16.68
CA ILE A 126 -5.66 15.08 17.71
C ILE A 126 -6.70 14.43 18.61
N ILE A 127 -7.13 13.21 18.26
CA ILE A 127 -7.81 12.34 19.21
C ILE A 127 -6.71 11.87 20.14
N GLU A 128 -6.62 12.46 21.33
CA GLU A 128 -5.73 11.95 22.36
C GLU A 128 -6.04 10.46 22.55
N PRO A 129 -5.05 9.56 22.37
CA PRO A 129 -5.29 8.16 22.62
C PRO A 129 -5.72 8.02 24.08
N ILE A 130 -6.81 7.29 24.33
CA ILE A 130 -7.17 6.88 25.69
C ILE A 130 -6.00 6.04 26.20
N LYS A 131 -5.12 6.67 26.98
CA LYS A 131 -3.93 6.04 27.54
C LYS A 131 -4.37 5.10 28.64
N ARG A 132 -4.61 3.84 28.28
CA ARG A 132 -4.69 2.77 29.27
C ARG A 132 -3.28 2.21 29.46
N CYS A 133 -2.72 2.40 30.66
CA CYS A 133 -1.46 1.76 31.02
C CYS A 133 -1.72 0.25 31.10
N LEU A 134 -1.08 -0.53 30.23
CA LEU A 134 -1.09 -1.98 30.32
C LEU A 134 -0.17 -2.40 31.46
N THR A 135 -0.67 -3.30 32.32
CA THR A 135 0.14 -3.97 33.33
C THR A 135 0.88 -5.15 32.71
N ILE A 136 1.89 -5.66 33.41
CA ILE A 136 2.60 -6.89 33.01
C ILE A 136 1.62 -8.06 32.88
N ASP A 137 0.61 -8.11 33.74
CA ASP A 137 -0.42 -9.15 33.72
C ASP A 137 -1.35 -9.05 32.50
N ASP A 138 -1.71 -7.83 32.07
CA ASP A 138 -2.49 -7.61 30.85
C ASP A 138 -1.74 -8.11 29.60
N ILE A 139 -0.41 -7.91 29.58
CA ILE A 139 0.45 -8.38 28.49
C ILE A 139 0.57 -9.91 28.55
N ALA A 140 0.85 -10.49 29.72
CA ALA A 140 0.99 -11.93 29.89
C ALA A 140 -0.29 -12.70 29.50
N ALA A 141 -1.47 -12.16 29.86
CA ALA A 141 -2.75 -12.76 29.50
C ALA A 141 -3.04 -12.78 27.99
N ALA A 142 -2.46 -11.84 27.23
CA ALA A 142 -2.60 -11.82 25.77
C ALA A 142 -1.77 -12.95 25.10
N PHE A 143 -0.64 -13.32 25.70
CA PHE A 143 0.24 -14.39 25.19
C PHE A 143 -0.10 -15.77 25.72
N SER A 144 -0.84 -15.89 26.82
CA SER A 144 -1.27 -17.19 27.37
C SER A 144 -2.43 -17.85 26.61
N LYS A 145 -2.98 -17.17 25.58
CA LYS A 145 -4.04 -17.69 24.70
C LYS A 145 -3.53 -18.15 23.32
N LEU A 146 -2.21 -18.17 23.13
CA LEU A 146 -1.51 -18.79 21.99
C LEU A 146 -1.02 -20.17 22.37
#